data_AF-A0A7Y9MDZ2-F1
#
_entry.id   AF-A0A7Y9MDZ2-F1
#
_cell.length_a   1.000
_cell.length_b   1.000
_cell.length_c   1.000
_cell.angle_alpha   90.00
_cell.angle_beta   90.00
_cell.angle_gamma   90.00
#
_symmetry.space_group_name_H-M   'P 1'
#
loop_
_entity.id
_entity.type
_entity.pdbx_description
1 polymer ?
#
loop_
_entity_poly.entity_id
_entity_poly.type
_entity_poly.pdbx_seq_one_letter_code
_entity_poly.pdbx_strand_id
1 'polypeptide(L)'
;MRNKLAAGIAAGVIAAVGIAGPAQAISDSTADLSVLHAVPGLTVDVWVNGEVLLEDFEPGTLTDALDLPAGDYEVVITAAGDPITSPAIGPATLPLAANTSYTAVAHLAEDGTPTATLFTNDLSTIPAGEGKLTVRHVAAAPAVDILANGAAAFTNLSNPDEVKANLPVGTIEAAVAATGTTDPVIGPAPVTIQEGVNTIVYAWGSLEDDNLDLAVQTISGLHSTPDGVPSGNAGLAADASPAQVAWSFAGALGVLGLLAFALIRMRAAKLTK
;
A
#
# COMPACT_ATOMS: atom_id res chain seq x y z
N MET A 1 69.29 17.53 9.53
CA MET A 1 67.91 17.55 10.06
C MET A 1 66.98 17.30 8.88
N ARG A 2 66.22 16.20 8.91
CA ARG A 2 65.45 15.65 7.77
C ARG A 2 64.00 16.12 7.86
N ASN A 3 63.54 16.95 6.93
CA ASN A 3 62.13 17.36 6.86
C ASN A 3 61.32 16.31 6.08
N LYS A 4 60.29 15.79 6.75
CA LYS A 4 59.27 14.88 6.20
C LYS A 4 58.06 15.71 5.79
N LEU A 5 57.51 15.46 4.61
CA LEU A 5 56.15 15.85 4.23
C LEU A 5 55.50 14.62 3.58
N ALA A 6 54.55 14.00 4.26
CA ALA A 6 53.65 13.00 3.69
C ALA A 6 52.23 13.51 3.93
N ALA A 7 51.59 13.93 2.85
CA ALA A 7 50.22 14.41 2.80
C ALA A 7 49.25 13.23 2.79
N GLY A 8 48.13 13.40 3.49
CA GLY A 8 47.11 12.38 3.72
C GLY A 8 46.19 12.12 2.53
N ILE A 9 45.59 10.94 2.55
CA ILE A 9 44.37 10.59 1.80
C ILE A 9 43.40 10.03 2.85
N ALA A 10 42.42 10.84 3.22
CA ALA A 10 41.25 10.37 3.96
C ALA A 10 40.21 9.93 2.91
N ALA A 11 40.03 8.62 2.75
CA ALA A 11 38.94 8.06 1.97
C ALA A 11 37.66 8.13 2.79
N GLY A 12 36.74 9.03 2.41
CA GLY A 12 35.40 9.11 2.97
C GLY A 12 34.53 7.99 2.40
N VAL A 13 34.21 7.00 3.23
CA VAL A 13 33.11 6.05 2.96
C VAL A 13 31.82 6.76 3.34
N ILE A 14 31.05 7.23 2.35
CA ILE A 14 29.67 7.64 2.58
C ILE A 14 28.85 6.35 2.65
N ALA A 15 28.52 5.95 3.87
CA ALA A 15 27.51 4.92 4.11
C ALA A 15 26.16 5.47 3.61
N ALA A 16 25.61 4.84 2.57
CA ALA A 16 24.23 5.05 2.18
C ALA A 16 23.34 4.47 3.28
N VAL A 17 22.86 5.33 4.18
CA VAL A 17 21.77 5.01 5.10
C VAL A 17 20.50 4.96 4.24
N GLY A 18 20.14 3.77 3.80
CA GLY A 18 18.80 3.51 3.30
C GLY A 18 17.82 3.66 4.46
N ILE A 19 17.01 4.71 4.44
CA ILE A 19 15.84 4.79 5.31
C ILE A 19 14.83 3.83 4.69
N ALA A 20 14.83 2.58 5.16
CA ALA A 20 13.66 1.72 5.04
C ALA A 20 12.54 2.43 5.83
N GLY A 21 11.55 2.97 5.13
CA GLY A 21 10.29 3.33 5.77
C GLY A 21 9.71 2.07 6.42
N PRO A 22 8.94 2.20 7.51
CA PRO A 22 8.26 1.04 8.07
C PRO A 22 7.28 0.53 7.02
N ALA A 23 7.58 -0.62 6.40
CA ALA A 23 6.51 -1.53 6.06
C ALA A 23 5.81 -1.82 7.40
N GLN A 24 4.50 -1.65 7.46
CA GLN A 24 3.69 -2.16 8.57
C GLN A 24 3.82 -3.69 8.51
N ALA A 25 4.90 -4.20 9.08
CA ALA A 25 5.18 -5.61 9.16
C ALA A 25 4.41 -6.10 10.38
N ILE A 26 3.31 -6.79 10.11
CA ILE A 26 2.63 -7.58 11.13
C ILE A 26 3.66 -8.58 11.65
N SER A 27 3.73 -8.71 12.97
CA SER A 27 4.71 -9.60 13.58
C SER A 27 4.51 -11.03 13.07
N ASP A 28 5.61 -11.77 12.98
CA ASP A 28 5.62 -13.17 12.54
C ASP A 28 4.90 -14.12 13.52
N SER A 29 4.47 -13.60 14.66
CA SER A 29 3.79 -14.34 15.74
C SER A 29 2.38 -13.82 16.05
N THR A 30 1.95 -12.71 15.45
CA THR A 30 0.66 -12.07 15.72
C THR A 30 -0.10 -11.77 14.44
N ALA A 31 -1.37 -11.43 14.58
CA ALA A 31 -2.28 -11.03 13.53
C ALA A 31 -2.96 -9.71 13.93
N ASP A 32 -3.19 -8.85 12.95
CA ASP A 32 -3.96 -7.62 13.15
C ASP A 32 -5.44 -7.94 12.94
N LEU A 33 -6.29 -7.66 13.93
CA LEU A 33 -7.74 -7.80 13.81
C LEU A 33 -8.43 -6.44 13.98
N SER A 34 -9.16 -6.00 12.96
CA SER A 34 -10.14 -4.92 13.11
C SER A 34 -11.54 -5.51 13.23
N VAL A 35 -12.41 -4.87 14.02
CA VAL A 35 -13.80 -5.30 14.19
C VAL A 35 -14.72 -4.18 13.70
N LEU A 36 -15.62 -4.51 12.78
CA LEU A 36 -16.66 -3.63 12.27
C LEU A 36 -18.01 -4.14 12.75
N HIS A 37 -18.81 -3.25 13.34
CA HIS A 37 -20.21 -3.52 13.61
C HIS A 37 -21.10 -2.87 12.56
N ALA A 38 -21.86 -3.71 11.87
CA ALA A 38 -22.64 -3.39 10.68
C ALA A 38 -24.06 -4.00 10.77
N VAL A 39 -24.60 -4.12 11.99
CA VAL A 39 -26.00 -4.51 12.25
C VAL A 39 -26.78 -3.28 12.73
N PRO A 40 -27.62 -2.65 11.87
CA PRO A 40 -28.39 -1.47 12.27
C PRO A 40 -29.31 -1.72 13.47
N GLY A 41 -29.43 -0.72 14.34
CA GLY A 41 -30.40 -0.72 15.44
C GLY A 41 -30.10 -1.67 16.60
N LEU A 42 -28.94 -2.34 16.60
CA LEU A 42 -28.54 -3.26 17.66
C LEU A 42 -27.20 -2.81 18.25
N THR A 43 -27.15 -2.39 19.51
CA THR A 43 -25.87 -2.23 20.22
C THR A 43 -25.44 -3.59 20.75
N VAL A 44 -24.16 -3.94 20.62
CA VAL A 44 -23.66 -5.29 20.94
C VAL A 44 -22.48 -5.28 21.89
N ASP A 45 -22.35 -6.37 22.65
CA ASP A 45 -21.11 -6.71 23.36
C ASP A 45 -20.40 -7.84 22.61
N VAL A 46 -19.09 -7.69 22.41
CA VAL A 46 -18.25 -8.68 21.73
C VAL A 46 -17.43 -9.43 22.77
N TRP A 47 -17.67 -10.73 22.86
CA TRP A 47 -17.00 -11.65 23.75
C TRP A 47 -15.98 -12.47 22.98
N VAL A 48 -14.77 -12.60 23.54
CA VAL A 48 -13.70 -13.42 22.98
C VAL A 48 -13.21 -14.39 24.05
N ASN A 49 -13.24 -15.69 23.75
CA ASN A 49 -12.87 -16.77 24.67
C ASN A 49 -13.60 -16.69 26.03
N GLY A 50 -14.84 -16.18 26.04
CA GLY A 50 -15.67 -16.03 27.23
C GLY A 50 -15.44 -14.75 28.04
N GLU A 51 -14.52 -13.88 27.62
CA GLU A 51 -14.27 -12.56 28.23
C GLU A 51 -14.82 -11.44 27.33
N VAL A 52 -15.35 -10.37 27.93
CA VAL A 52 -15.82 -9.21 27.15
C VAL A 52 -14.62 -8.44 26.63
N LEU A 53 -14.53 -8.27 25.31
CA LEU A 53 -13.50 -7.48 24.65
C LEU A 53 -14.00 -6.06 24.34
N LEU A 54 -15.23 -5.94 23.84
CA LEU A 54 -15.87 -4.68 23.50
C LEU A 54 -17.25 -4.63 24.16
N GLU A 55 -17.54 -3.54 24.86
CA GLU A 55 -18.84 -3.26 25.48
C GLU A 55 -19.53 -2.12 24.73
N ASP A 56 -20.86 -2.17 24.67
CA ASP A 56 -21.72 -1.12 24.10
C ASP A 56 -21.29 -0.70 22.67
N PHE A 57 -20.89 -1.66 21.83
CA PHE A 57 -20.36 -1.41 20.50
C PHE A 57 -21.50 -0.98 19.54
N GLU A 58 -21.42 0.25 19.04
CA GLU A 58 -22.48 0.88 18.25
C GLU A 58 -22.41 0.54 16.75
N PRO A 59 -23.55 0.43 16.04
CA PRO A 59 -23.53 0.18 14.60
C PRO A 59 -22.78 1.27 13.83
N GLY A 60 -22.06 0.86 12.78
CA GLY A 60 -21.23 1.74 11.95
C GLY A 60 -19.84 2.02 12.54
N THR A 61 -19.53 1.51 13.73
CA THR A 61 -18.22 1.71 14.35
C THR A 61 -17.22 0.63 13.92
N LEU A 62 -16.00 1.09 13.68
CA LEU A 62 -14.85 0.27 13.31
C LEU A 62 -13.77 0.46 14.38
N THR A 63 -13.22 -0.63 14.91
CA THR A 63 -12.09 -0.55 15.84
C THR A 63 -10.78 -0.28 15.08
N ASP A 64 -9.80 0.26 15.80
CA ASP A 64 -8.42 0.18 15.37
C ASP A 64 -7.96 -1.29 15.27
N ALA A 65 -6.86 -1.52 14.55
CA ALA A 65 -6.26 -2.85 14.45
C ALA A 65 -5.72 -3.31 15.82
N LEU A 66 -6.26 -4.41 16.32
CA LEU A 66 -5.85 -5.10 17.54
C LEU A 66 -4.76 -6.12 17.18
N ASP A 67 -3.59 -5.98 17.79
CA ASP A 67 -2.51 -6.96 17.65
C ASP A 67 -2.76 -8.16 18.56
N LEU A 68 -3.11 -9.30 17.97
CA LEU A 68 -3.49 -10.52 18.68
C LEU A 68 -2.53 -11.67 18.34
N PRO A 69 -2.13 -12.51 19.32
CA PRO A 69 -1.38 -13.72 19.01
C PRO A 69 -2.11 -14.59 17.98
N ALA A 70 -1.36 -15.23 17.07
CA ALA A 70 -1.97 -16.18 16.16
C ALA A 70 -2.58 -17.36 16.92
N GLY A 71 -3.78 -17.79 16.50
CA GLY A 71 -4.55 -18.83 17.18
C GLY A 71 -6.02 -18.80 16.81
N ASP A 72 -6.77 -19.75 17.38
CA ASP A 72 -8.21 -19.82 17.23
C ASP A 72 -8.88 -19.10 18.40
N TYR A 73 -9.78 -18.17 18.08
CA TYR A 73 -10.54 -17.40 19.05
C TYR A 73 -12.02 -17.76 18.94
N GLU A 74 -12.66 -18.08 20.07
CA GLU A 74 -14.12 -18.22 20.11
C GLU A 74 -14.74 -16.84 20.31
N VAL A 75 -15.56 -16.41 19.35
CA VAL A 75 -16.25 -15.13 19.39
C VAL A 75 -17.74 -15.34 19.54
N VAL A 76 -18.32 -14.61 20.48
CA VAL A 76 -19.76 -14.54 20.71
C VAL A 76 -20.16 -13.07 20.73
N ILE A 77 -21.23 -12.72 20.03
CA ILE A 77 -21.75 -11.35 20.01
C ILE A 77 -23.15 -11.40 20.63
N THR A 78 -23.37 -10.60 21.66
CA THR A 78 -24.67 -10.47 22.35
C THR A 78 -25.23 -9.09 22.12
N ALA A 79 -26.52 -8.89 22.37
CA ALA A 79 -27.00 -7.53 22.60
C ALA A 79 -26.33 -6.94 23.85
N ALA A 80 -26.17 -5.62 23.89
CA ALA A 80 -25.55 -4.94 25.02
C ALA A 80 -26.27 -5.25 26.33
N GLY A 81 -25.52 -5.73 27.33
CA GLY A 81 -26.02 -6.09 28.65
C GLY A 81 -26.72 -7.46 28.75
N ASP A 82 -26.86 -8.19 27.64
CA ASP A 82 -27.37 -9.56 27.65
C ASP A 82 -26.30 -10.57 28.09
N PRO A 83 -26.69 -11.69 28.72
CA PRO A 83 -25.74 -12.73 29.08
C PRO A 83 -25.19 -13.43 27.83
N ILE A 84 -23.91 -13.86 27.88
CA ILE A 84 -23.26 -14.65 26.82
C ILE A 84 -24.04 -15.92 26.40
N THR A 85 -24.92 -16.43 27.26
CA THR A 85 -25.80 -17.57 26.96
C THR A 85 -26.97 -17.24 26.03
N SER A 86 -27.16 -15.97 25.67
CA SER A 86 -28.16 -15.47 24.72
C SER A 86 -27.48 -14.74 23.55
N PRO A 87 -26.72 -15.44 22.71
CA PRO A 87 -25.99 -14.81 21.61
C PRO A 87 -26.94 -14.27 20.54
N ALA A 88 -26.65 -13.07 20.06
CA ALA A 88 -27.24 -12.53 18.84
C ALA A 88 -26.53 -13.12 17.61
N ILE A 89 -25.20 -13.31 17.68
CA ILE A 89 -24.38 -13.98 16.65
C ILE A 89 -23.40 -14.93 17.34
N GLY A 90 -23.25 -16.13 16.79
CA GLY A 90 -22.29 -17.14 17.24
C GLY A 90 -22.87 -18.21 18.18
N PRO A 91 -22.01 -19.01 18.83
CA PRO A 91 -20.55 -18.93 18.83
C PRO A 91 -19.92 -19.23 17.46
N ALA A 92 -18.85 -18.50 17.13
CA ALA A 92 -18.06 -18.70 15.92
C ALA A 92 -16.57 -18.81 16.26
N THR A 93 -15.84 -19.68 15.55
CA THR A 93 -14.39 -19.79 15.70
C THR A 93 -13.71 -18.92 14.64
N LEU A 94 -12.87 -17.98 15.06
CA LEU A 94 -12.06 -17.13 14.21
C LEU A 94 -10.61 -17.63 14.21
N PRO A 95 -10.15 -18.26 13.10
CA PRO A 95 -8.76 -18.64 12.96
C PRO A 95 -7.92 -17.43 12.55
N LEU A 96 -7.00 -17.01 13.40
CA LEU A 96 -6.06 -15.92 13.11
C LEU A 96 -4.67 -16.50 12.82
N ALA A 97 -4.27 -16.43 11.55
CA ALA A 97 -2.90 -16.76 11.14
C ALA A 97 -1.95 -15.59 11.40
N ALA A 98 -0.71 -15.91 11.82
CA ALA A 98 0.32 -14.90 12.02
C ALA A 98 0.64 -14.12 10.73
N ASN A 99 1.20 -12.92 10.87
CA ASN A 99 1.58 -12.04 9.77
C ASN A 99 0.42 -11.78 8.78
N THR A 100 -0.80 -11.69 9.29
CA THR A 100 -2.00 -11.48 8.48
C THR A 100 -2.88 -10.40 9.10
N SER A 101 -3.49 -9.56 8.27
CA SER A 101 -4.48 -8.57 8.68
C SER A 101 -5.88 -9.07 8.35
N TYR A 102 -6.77 -8.99 9.33
CA TYR A 102 -8.16 -9.40 9.23
C TYR A 102 -9.10 -8.26 9.61
N THR A 103 -10.31 -8.30 9.03
CA THR A 103 -11.45 -7.53 9.53
C THR A 103 -12.59 -8.50 9.82
N ALA A 104 -12.98 -8.62 11.08
CA ALA A 104 -14.21 -9.30 11.47
C ALA A 104 -15.37 -8.30 11.35
N VAL A 105 -16.40 -8.66 10.60
CA VAL A 105 -17.56 -7.81 10.37
C VAL A 105 -18.78 -8.52 10.92
N ALA A 106 -19.46 -7.92 11.89
CA ALA A 106 -20.80 -8.33 12.31
C ALA A 106 -21.81 -7.61 11.43
N HIS A 107 -22.62 -8.32 10.65
CA HIS A 107 -23.51 -7.71 9.67
C HIS A 107 -24.80 -8.51 9.48
N LEU A 108 -25.70 -8.01 8.63
CA LEU A 108 -26.88 -8.77 8.23
C LEU A 108 -26.57 -9.63 7.01
N ALA A 109 -27.01 -10.88 7.01
CA ALA A 109 -27.04 -11.73 5.82
C ALA A 109 -28.10 -11.23 4.81
N GLU A 110 -28.13 -11.78 3.60
CA GLU A 110 -29.10 -11.38 2.57
C GLU A 110 -30.56 -11.47 3.04
N ASP A 111 -30.87 -12.41 3.94
CA ASP A 111 -32.20 -12.62 4.52
C ASP A 111 -32.50 -11.73 5.75
N GLY A 112 -31.60 -10.81 6.10
CA GLY A 112 -31.73 -9.93 7.26
C GLY A 112 -31.35 -10.57 8.60
N THR A 113 -30.82 -11.81 8.61
CA THR A 113 -30.36 -12.43 9.86
C THR A 113 -28.98 -11.89 10.28
N PRO A 114 -28.76 -11.54 11.57
CA PRO A 114 -27.43 -11.16 12.04
C PRO A 114 -26.43 -12.31 11.90
N THR A 115 -25.28 -12.03 11.31
CA THR A 115 -24.19 -12.97 11.07
C THR A 115 -22.84 -12.26 11.24
N ALA A 116 -21.74 -13.03 11.24
CA ALA A 116 -20.40 -12.48 11.26
C ALA A 116 -19.53 -13.13 10.17
N THR A 117 -18.77 -12.31 9.46
CA THR A 117 -17.84 -12.74 8.42
C THR A 117 -16.44 -12.24 8.73
N LEU A 118 -15.45 -13.13 8.56
CA LEU A 118 -14.04 -12.79 8.68
C LEU A 118 -13.45 -12.55 7.29
N PHE A 119 -12.94 -11.35 7.06
CA PHE A 119 -12.25 -11.01 5.82
C PHE A 119 -10.75 -10.91 6.02
N THR A 120 -9.97 -11.42 5.08
CA THR A 120 -8.52 -11.20 5.02
C THR A 120 -8.23 -9.94 4.22
N ASN A 121 -7.58 -8.98 4.86
CA ASN A 121 -7.21 -7.73 4.22
C ASN A 121 -6.02 -7.94 3.29
N ASP A 122 -6.10 -7.36 2.09
CA ASP A 122 -5.03 -7.47 1.09
C ASP A 122 -3.94 -6.42 1.34
N LEU A 123 -2.78 -6.90 1.80
CA LEU A 123 -1.57 -6.12 2.08
C LEU A 123 -0.53 -6.19 0.96
N SER A 124 -0.90 -6.71 -0.23
CA SER A 124 0.04 -6.74 -1.35
C SER A 124 0.41 -5.33 -1.80
N THR A 125 1.67 -5.19 -2.21
CA THR A 125 2.24 -3.94 -2.68
C THR A 125 1.44 -3.38 -3.86
N ILE A 126 1.15 -2.08 -3.79
CA ILE A 126 0.44 -1.30 -4.79
C ILE A 126 1.46 -0.62 -5.71
N PRO A 127 1.28 -0.66 -7.04
CA PRO A 127 2.15 0.05 -7.98
C PRO A 127 2.20 1.56 -7.73
N ALA A 128 3.32 2.17 -8.10
CA ALA A 128 3.47 3.63 -8.02
C ALA A 128 2.39 4.36 -8.84
N GLY A 129 1.84 5.43 -8.27
CA GLY A 129 0.77 6.23 -8.86
C GLY A 129 -0.64 5.62 -8.76
N GLU A 130 -0.79 4.49 -8.06
CA GLU A 130 -2.08 3.83 -7.84
C GLU A 130 -2.43 3.72 -6.35
N GLY A 131 -3.73 3.64 -6.06
CA GLY A 131 -4.28 3.16 -4.81
C GLY A 131 -5.09 1.89 -5.06
N LYS A 132 -5.44 1.18 -3.98
CA LYS A 132 -6.29 -0.01 -4.05
C LYS A 132 -7.66 0.33 -3.46
N LEU A 133 -8.71 -0.09 -4.16
CA LEU A 133 -10.09 -0.05 -3.68
C LEU A 133 -10.54 -1.49 -3.46
N THR A 134 -10.94 -1.80 -2.23
CA THR A 134 -11.64 -3.03 -1.88
C THR A 134 -13.08 -2.66 -1.55
N VAL A 135 -14.05 -3.31 -2.17
CA VAL A 135 -15.47 -3.11 -1.83
C VAL A 135 -16.01 -4.42 -1.29
N ARG A 136 -16.61 -4.37 -0.10
CA ARG A 136 -17.23 -5.51 0.58
C ARG A 136 -18.72 -5.26 0.68
N HIS A 137 -19.52 -6.18 0.12
CA HIS A 137 -20.96 -6.14 0.29
C HIS A 137 -21.34 -6.96 1.50
N VAL A 138 -21.81 -6.30 2.56
CA VAL A 138 -22.22 -6.94 3.81
C VAL A 138 -23.63 -6.48 4.22
N ALA A 139 -24.41 -5.93 3.29
CA ALA A 139 -25.77 -5.47 3.55
C ALA A 139 -26.79 -6.58 3.24
N ALA A 140 -27.90 -6.60 3.98
CA ALA A 140 -29.11 -7.36 3.66
C ALA A 140 -29.77 -6.75 2.41
N ALA A 141 -29.22 -7.08 1.25
CA ALA A 141 -29.69 -6.66 -0.05
C ALA A 141 -29.31 -7.74 -1.08
N PRO A 142 -30.08 -7.84 -2.18
CA PRO A 142 -29.68 -8.63 -3.34
C PRO A 142 -28.32 -8.19 -3.90
N ALA A 143 -27.84 -8.91 -4.91
CA ALA A 143 -26.60 -8.55 -5.60
C ALA A 143 -26.63 -7.08 -6.09
N VAL A 144 -25.49 -6.41 -5.92
CA VAL A 144 -25.31 -5.00 -6.26
C VAL A 144 -24.24 -4.80 -7.33
N ASP A 145 -24.38 -3.71 -8.07
CA ASP A 145 -23.39 -3.20 -9.01
C ASP A 145 -22.71 -1.97 -8.40
N ILE A 146 -21.38 -1.93 -8.49
CA ILE A 146 -20.56 -0.80 -8.04
C ILE A 146 -20.33 0.12 -9.23
N LEU A 147 -20.89 1.32 -9.16
CA LEU A 147 -20.74 2.36 -10.15
C LEU A 147 -19.55 3.27 -9.78
N ALA A 148 -18.65 3.51 -10.73
CA ALA A 148 -17.59 4.50 -10.65
C ALA A 148 -17.82 5.57 -11.73
N ASN A 149 -17.95 6.83 -11.31
CA ASN A 149 -18.25 7.96 -12.20
C ASN A 149 -19.50 7.72 -13.08
N GLY A 150 -20.51 7.03 -12.54
CA GLY A 150 -21.76 6.70 -13.22
C GLY A 150 -21.71 5.50 -14.18
N ALA A 151 -20.59 4.79 -14.28
CA ALA A 151 -20.47 3.55 -15.05
C ALA A 151 -20.23 2.33 -14.13
N ALA A 152 -20.83 1.19 -14.44
CA ALA A 152 -20.61 -0.04 -13.67
C ALA A 152 -19.16 -0.50 -13.79
N ALA A 153 -18.42 -0.42 -12.69
CA ALA A 153 -17.05 -0.91 -12.56
C ALA A 153 -17.03 -2.39 -12.16
N PHE A 154 -17.95 -2.78 -11.26
CA PHE A 154 -18.17 -4.17 -10.86
C PHE A 154 -19.66 -4.47 -10.90
N THR A 155 -20.01 -5.69 -11.27
CA THR A 155 -21.40 -6.13 -11.39
C THR A 155 -21.62 -7.40 -10.61
N ASN A 156 -22.83 -7.56 -10.07
CA ASN A 156 -23.29 -8.78 -9.41
C ASN A 156 -22.41 -9.19 -8.20
N LEU A 157 -22.13 -8.22 -7.32
CA LEU A 157 -21.48 -8.45 -6.03
C LEU A 157 -22.56 -8.89 -5.02
N SER A 158 -22.49 -10.14 -4.56
CA SER A 158 -23.38 -10.71 -3.54
C SER A 158 -22.83 -10.50 -2.13
N ASN A 159 -23.69 -10.55 -1.11
CA ASN A 159 -23.27 -10.61 0.29
C ASN A 159 -22.87 -12.05 0.64
N PRO A 160 -21.70 -12.31 1.28
CA PRO A 160 -20.72 -11.38 1.84
C PRO A 160 -19.46 -11.19 0.96
N ASP A 161 -19.56 -11.21 -0.37
CA ASP A 161 -18.41 -11.20 -1.26
C ASP A 161 -17.68 -9.84 -1.32
N GLU A 162 -16.42 -9.89 -1.78
CA GLU A 162 -15.58 -8.72 -1.96
C GLU A 162 -14.98 -8.62 -3.36
N VAL A 163 -14.77 -7.39 -3.83
CA VAL A 163 -14.06 -7.09 -5.08
C VAL A 163 -12.92 -6.12 -4.83
N LYS A 164 -11.86 -6.23 -5.63
CA LYS A 164 -10.64 -5.44 -5.50
C LYS A 164 -10.24 -4.89 -6.86
N ALA A 165 -9.84 -3.62 -6.90
CA ALA A 165 -9.16 -3.02 -8.05
C ALA A 165 -8.05 -2.08 -7.60
N ASN A 166 -6.99 -2.04 -8.40
CA ASN A 166 -6.07 -0.92 -8.36
C ASN A 166 -6.61 0.18 -9.27
N LEU A 167 -6.59 1.42 -8.78
CA LEU A 167 -7.10 2.58 -9.46
C LEU A 167 -6.04 3.69 -9.44
N PRO A 168 -5.93 4.51 -10.50
CA PRO A 168 -5.12 5.71 -10.47
C PRO A 168 -5.52 6.61 -9.31
N VAL A 169 -4.53 7.27 -8.69
CA VAL A 169 -4.81 8.22 -7.61
C VAL A 169 -5.71 9.35 -8.08
N GLY A 170 -6.68 9.71 -7.23
CA GLY A 170 -7.69 10.70 -7.57
C GLY A 170 -8.98 10.49 -6.78
N THR A 171 -9.95 11.38 -6.98
CA THR A 171 -11.29 11.24 -6.41
C THR A 171 -12.20 10.62 -7.46
N ILE A 172 -12.92 9.57 -7.07
CA ILE A 172 -13.95 8.93 -7.88
C ILE A 172 -15.30 9.13 -7.21
N GLU A 173 -16.34 9.35 -8.00
CA GLU A 173 -17.72 9.28 -7.49
C GLU A 173 -18.13 7.81 -7.48
N ALA A 174 -18.24 7.22 -6.30
CA ALA A 174 -18.68 5.85 -6.13
C ALA A 174 -20.16 5.81 -5.76
N ALA A 175 -20.91 4.90 -6.37
CA ALA A 175 -22.28 4.60 -5.98
C ALA A 175 -22.52 3.09 -6.02
N VAL A 176 -23.47 2.62 -5.23
CA VAL A 176 -23.93 1.22 -5.22
C VAL A 176 -25.35 1.21 -5.76
N ALA A 177 -25.59 0.44 -6.82
CA ALA A 177 -26.91 0.26 -7.41
C ALA A 177 -27.33 -1.21 -7.33
N ALA A 178 -28.63 -1.49 -7.39
CA ALA A 178 -29.10 -2.87 -7.53
C ALA A 178 -28.62 -3.45 -8.87
N THR A 179 -28.30 -4.75 -8.92
CA THR A 179 -27.74 -5.35 -10.14
C THR A 179 -28.64 -5.15 -11.36
N GLY A 180 -28.03 -4.68 -12.46
CA GLY A 180 -28.71 -4.39 -13.72
C GLY A 180 -29.45 -3.05 -13.75
N THR A 181 -29.32 -2.23 -12.70
CA THR A 181 -29.88 -0.88 -12.64
C THR A 181 -28.77 0.18 -12.53
N THR A 182 -29.12 1.43 -12.82
CA THR A 182 -28.22 2.58 -12.62
C THR A 182 -28.72 3.52 -11.53
N ASP A 183 -29.86 3.21 -10.90
CA ASP A 183 -30.43 4.01 -9.85
C ASP A 183 -29.65 3.71 -8.55
N PRO A 184 -28.90 4.68 -8.01
CA PRO A 184 -28.06 4.44 -6.87
C PRO A 184 -28.93 4.24 -5.63
N VAL A 185 -28.67 3.15 -4.93
CA VAL A 185 -29.26 2.80 -3.65
C VAL A 185 -28.41 3.38 -2.51
N ILE A 186 -27.09 3.43 -2.72
CA ILE A 186 -26.13 4.10 -1.84
C ILE A 186 -25.27 5.05 -2.68
N GLY A 187 -25.14 6.31 -2.26
CA GLY A 187 -24.37 7.33 -2.97
C GLY A 187 -25.16 8.08 -4.05
N PRO A 188 -24.50 8.90 -4.90
CA PRO A 188 -23.06 8.99 -5.10
C PRO A 188 -22.31 9.67 -3.94
N ALA A 189 -21.14 9.12 -3.61
CA ALA A 189 -20.23 9.70 -2.63
C ALA A 189 -18.81 9.82 -3.21
N PRO A 190 -18.10 10.93 -2.92
CA PRO A 190 -16.71 11.09 -3.34
C PRO A 190 -15.79 10.19 -2.52
N VAL A 191 -15.13 9.24 -3.18
CA VAL A 191 -14.10 8.38 -2.58
C VAL A 191 -12.73 8.81 -3.07
N THR A 192 -11.83 9.13 -2.15
CA THR A 192 -10.46 9.56 -2.49
C THR A 192 -9.54 8.36 -2.50
N ILE A 193 -8.99 8.03 -3.66
CA ILE A 193 -7.98 6.99 -3.85
C ILE A 193 -6.59 7.61 -3.65
N GLN A 194 -5.90 7.17 -2.60
CA GLN A 194 -4.57 7.63 -2.23
C GLN A 194 -3.49 6.64 -2.67
N GLU A 195 -2.30 7.16 -2.99
CA GLU A 195 -1.17 6.33 -3.42
C GLU A 195 -0.74 5.37 -2.31
N GLY A 196 -0.58 4.09 -2.64
CA GLY A 196 -0.09 3.10 -1.68
C GLY A 196 -1.02 2.87 -0.48
N VAL A 197 -2.31 3.22 -0.64
CA VAL A 197 -3.36 2.98 0.36
C VAL A 197 -4.39 2.02 -0.21
N ASN A 198 -4.76 1.01 0.58
CA ASN A 198 -5.94 0.20 0.34
C ASN A 198 -7.14 0.81 1.09
N THR A 199 -8.07 1.37 0.32
CA THR A 199 -9.35 1.89 0.83
C THR A 199 -10.38 0.77 0.75
N ILE A 200 -10.83 0.30 1.89
CA ILE A 200 -11.84 -0.75 2.01
C ILE A 200 -13.17 -0.08 2.35
N VAL A 201 -14.15 -0.22 1.45
CA VAL A 201 -15.51 0.31 1.63
C VAL A 201 -16.45 -0.85 1.91
N TYR A 202 -17.22 -0.71 2.99
CA TYR A 202 -18.22 -1.68 3.41
C TYR A 202 -19.60 -1.09 3.14
N ALA A 203 -20.38 -1.74 2.28
CA ALA A 203 -21.80 -1.45 2.15
C ALA A 203 -22.55 -2.33 3.16
N TRP A 204 -23.21 -1.71 4.12
CA TRP A 204 -23.88 -2.42 5.22
C TRP A 204 -25.29 -1.87 5.47
N GLY A 205 -26.06 -2.58 6.28
CA GLY A 205 -27.46 -2.28 6.56
C GLY A 205 -28.43 -3.21 5.85
N SER A 206 -29.65 -2.75 5.62
CA SER A 206 -30.78 -3.47 5.04
C SER A 206 -31.44 -2.61 3.99
N LEU A 207 -31.60 -3.17 2.80
CA LEU A 207 -32.34 -2.54 1.71
C LEU A 207 -33.84 -2.49 2.02
N GLU A 208 -34.38 -3.53 2.66
CA GLU A 208 -35.81 -3.59 2.98
C GLU A 208 -36.22 -2.57 4.04
N ASP A 209 -35.30 -2.26 4.97
CA ASP A 209 -35.54 -1.33 6.08
C ASP A 209 -35.05 0.10 5.79
N ASP A 210 -34.62 0.39 4.55
CA ASP A 210 -34.09 1.70 4.12
C ASP A 210 -33.00 2.28 5.05
N ASN A 211 -32.11 1.43 5.57
CA ASN A 211 -31.07 1.82 6.53
C ASN A 211 -29.64 1.51 6.05
N LEU A 212 -29.46 1.44 4.73
CA LEU A 212 -28.16 1.23 4.11
C LEU A 212 -27.20 2.38 4.41
N ASP A 213 -25.97 2.03 4.76
CA ASP A 213 -24.91 2.98 5.06
C ASP A 213 -23.53 2.44 4.62
N LEU A 214 -22.51 3.30 4.69
CA LEU A 214 -21.13 2.99 4.32
C LEU A 214 -20.20 3.12 5.52
N ALA A 215 -19.32 2.14 5.68
CA ALA A 215 -18.13 2.28 6.52
C ALA A 215 -16.88 2.26 5.63
N VAL A 216 -15.87 3.02 6.02
CA VAL A 216 -14.61 3.12 5.28
C VAL A 216 -13.44 2.83 6.21
N GLN A 217 -12.59 1.90 5.80
CA GLN A 217 -11.32 1.58 6.45
C GLN A 217 -10.18 1.88 5.47
N THR A 218 -9.09 2.45 5.97
CA THR A 218 -7.90 2.72 5.14
C THR A 218 -6.70 1.99 5.70
N ILE A 219 -6.04 1.20 4.87
CA ILE A 219 -4.76 0.55 5.19
C ILE A 219 -3.67 1.23 4.38
N SER A 220 -2.80 1.97 5.06
CA SER A 220 -1.71 2.72 4.45
C SER A 220 -0.39 1.96 4.43
N GLY A 221 0.62 2.49 3.72
CA GLY A 221 1.97 1.94 3.75
C GLY A 221 2.22 0.79 2.77
N LEU A 222 1.33 0.61 1.78
CA LEU A 222 1.40 -0.45 0.77
C LEU A 222 2.09 0.02 -0.52
N HIS A 223 2.82 1.13 -0.49
CA HIS A 223 3.50 1.68 -1.66
C HIS A 223 4.66 0.80 -2.12
N SER A 224 4.87 0.71 -3.44
CA SER A 224 6.13 0.20 -3.99
C SER A 224 7.27 1.18 -3.69
N THR A 225 8.46 0.67 -3.40
CA THR A 225 9.67 1.49 -3.33
C THR A 225 9.90 2.19 -4.67
N PRO A 226 10.34 3.46 -4.72
CA PRO A 226 10.66 4.12 -5.99
C PRO A 226 11.72 3.31 -6.76
N ASP A 227 11.57 3.17 -8.07
CA ASP A 227 12.48 2.42 -8.97
C ASP A 227 13.91 3.01 -9.11
N GLY A 228 14.31 3.87 -8.18
CA GLY A 228 15.54 4.63 -8.24
C GLY A 228 15.40 5.86 -9.14
N VAL A 229 16.10 6.93 -8.78
CA VAL A 229 16.28 8.04 -9.70
C VAL A 229 17.31 7.62 -10.74
N PRO A 230 17.04 7.74 -12.06
CA PRO A 230 18.06 7.58 -13.07
C PRO A 230 19.04 8.74 -12.89
N SER A 231 20.07 8.54 -12.06
CA SER A 231 21.24 9.41 -12.06
C SER A 231 21.94 9.14 -13.38
N GLY A 232 21.50 9.82 -14.44
CA GLY A 232 22.12 9.72 -15.75
C GLY A 232 23.63 9.87 -15.58
N ASN A 233 24.38 8.88 -16.05
CA ASN A 233 25.81 9.06 -16.26
C ASN A 233 25.95 10.17 -17.31
N ALA A 234 26.04 11.41 -16.85
CA ALA A 234 26.33 12.56 -17.69
C ALA A 234 27.77 12.43 -18.22
N GLY A 235 27.96 11.56 -19.21
CA GLY A 235 29.08 11.58 -20.16
C GLY A 235 30.51 11.49 -19.62
N LEU A 236 30.77 11.07 -18.37
CA LEU A 236 32.14 11.08 -17.81
C LEU A 236 32.95 9.79 -17.96
N ALA A 237 32.53 8.84 -18.80
CA ALA A 237 33.35 7.68 -19.14
C ALA A 237 33.42 7.46 -20.65
N ALA A 238 33.94 8.44 -21.39
CA ALA A 238 34.79 8.04 -22.50
C ALA A 238 36.07 7.51 -21.84
N ASP A 239 36.15 6.18 -21.67
CA ASP A 239 37.41 5.51 -21.38
C ASP A 239 38.38 5.91 -22.49
N ALA A 240 39.21 6.92 -22.22
CA ALA A 240 40.32 7.23 -23.10
C ALA A 240 41.23 6.01 -23.03
N SER A 241 41.15 5.15 -24.05
CA SER A 241 42.02 3.98 -24.12
C SER A 241 43.46 4.41 -23.80
N PRO A 242 44.21 3.65 -22.98
CA PRO A 242 45.60 4.01 -22.64
C PRO A 242 46.45 4.30 -23.88
N ALA A 243 46.10 3.66 -25.01
CA ALA A 243 46.62 3.98 -26.33
C ALA A 243 46.34 5.43 -26.76
N GLN A 244 45.09 5.90 -26.78
CA GLN A 244 44.77 7.28 -27.20
C GLN A 244 45.49 8.35 -26.35
N VAL A 245 45.67 8.11 -25.05
CA VAL A 245 46.49 8.98 -24.18
C VAL A 245 47.97 8.91 -24.55
N ALA A 246 48.53 7.71 -24.79
CA ALA A 246 49.93 7.56 -25.21
C ALA A 246 50.23 8.20 -26.58
N TRP A 247 49.30 8.09 -27.54
CA TRP A 247 49.44 8.67 -28.88
C TRP A 247 49.34 10.20 -28.87
N SER A 248 48.57 10.79 -27.95
CA SER A 248 48.48 12.26 -27.82
C SER A 248 49.74 12.87 -27.22
N PHE A 249 50.41 12.19 -26.28
CA PHE A 249 51.75 12.60 -25.81
C PHE A 249 52.84 12.41 -26.88
N ALA A 250 52.80 11.32 -27.65
CA ALA A 250 53.75 11.07 -28.74
C ALA A 250 53.62 12.11 -29.88
N GLY A 251 52.38 12.49 -30.23
CA GLY A 251 52.12 13.54 -31.22
C GLY A 251 52.67 14.91 -30.82
N ALA A 252 52.48 15.30 -29.56
CA ALA A 252 52.99 16.58 -29.03
C ALA A 252 54.54 16.65 -29.03
N LEU A 253 55.21 15.55 -28.69
CA LEU A 253 56.68 15.46 -28.75
C LEU A 253 57.22 15.46 -30.19
N GLY A 254 56.52 14.82 -31.13
CA GLY A 254 56.90 14.80 -32.55
C GLY A 254 56.88 16.20 -33.18
N VAL A 255 55.87 17.01 -32.86
CA VAL A 255 55.75 18.39 -33.37
C VAL A 255 56.85 19.29 -32.78
N LEU A 256 57.18 19.15 -31.49
CA LEU A 256 58.28 19.87 -30.85
C LEU A 256 59.64 19.49 -31.44
N GLY A 257 59.87 18.20 -31.75
CA GLY A 257 61.09 17.72 -32.40
C GLY A 257 61.27 18.28 -33.82
N LEU A 258 60.20 18.36 -34.61
CA LEU A 258 60.24 18.93 -35.97
C LEU A 258 60.50 20.44 -35.95
N LEU A 259 59.92 21.18 -34.99
CA LEU A 259 60.20 22.60 -34.80
C LEU A 259 61.66 22.86 -34.40
N ALA A 260 62.21 22.04 -33.49
CA ALA A 260 63.62 22.11 -33.10
C ALA A 260 64.56 21.81 -34.27
N PHE A 261 64.26 20.79 -35.09
CA PHE A 261 65.06 20.44 -36.26
C PHE A 261 65.03 21.54 -37.35
N ALA A 262 63.85 22.14 -37.59
CA ALA A 262 63.70 23.26 -38.51
C ALA A 262 64.50 24.49 -38.07
N LEU A 263 64.51 24.81 -36.77
CA LEU A 263 65.29 25.91 -36.19
C LEU A 263 66.80 25.67 -36.31
N ILE A 264 67.28 24.44 -36.12
CA ILE A 264 68.70 24.08 -36.26
C ILE A 264 69.13 24.19 -37.73
N ARG A 265 68.32 23.69 -38.69
CA ARG A 265 68.57 23.82 -40.13
C ARG A 265 68.63 25.28 -40.59
N MET A 266 67.74 26.14 -40.09
CA MET A 266 67.75 27.57 -40.43
C MET A 266 68.98 28.30 -39.87
N ARG A 267 69.50 27.90 -38.69
CA ARG A 267 70.74 28.46 -38.14
C ARG A 267 71.98 28.02 -38.93
N ALA A 268 72.04 26.77 -39.38
CA ALA A 268 73.15 26.27 -40.18
C ALA A 268 73.25 26.97 -41.55
N ALA A 269 72.10 27.27 -42.19
CA ALA A 269 72.06 27.98 -43.47
C ALA A 269 72.46 29.47 -43.39
N LYS A 270 72.43 30.08 -42.20
CA LYS A 270 72.86 31.47 -41.97
C LYS A 270 74.37 31.62 -41.72
N LEU A 271 75.10 30.52 -41.55
CA LEU A 271 76.55 30.52 -41.28
C LEU A 271 77.40 30.22 -42.53
N THR A 272 76.79 30.12 -43.71
CA THR A 272 77.45 29.84 -45.00
C THR A 272 77.24 30.95 -46.04
N LYS A 273 77.04 32.19 -45.59
CA LYS A 273 77.12 33.40 -46.42
C LYS A 273 78.08 34.40 -45.81
#